data_AF-A0AAV4DFU1-F1
#
_entry.id   AF-A0AAV4DFU1-F1
#
_cell.length_a   1.000
_cell.length_b   1.000
_cell.length_c   1.000
_cell.angle_alpha   90.00
_cell.angle_beta   90.00
_cell.angle_gamma   90.00
#
_symmetry.space_group_name_H-M   'P 1'
#
loop_
_entity.id
_entity.type
_entity.pdbx_description
1 polymer ?
#
loop_
_entity_poly.entity_id
_entity_poly.type
_entity_poly.pdbx_seq_one_letter_code
_entity_poly.pdbx_strand_id
1 'polypeptide(L)'
;MLHQNNPANQGLLSITPVILVSWLLAWMAHQGPELLMRIMPKFRIHTEDMVIYSMLAIFTAALMYPKLMTRKSTHPNSLLIDWRLLKSLALIGQSLALACVALLNISQAFFVAAFMVPVTCCVTPCKSRTLRWLQMIALVLVSPLILMLLVGIISAWPQTSVLDLVLKGYTTAKHLIFLGLMDAYLFNAWSEMIGTAVIFPLWLLFWSVPWADPAL
;
A
#
# COMPACT_ATOMS: atom_id res chain seq x y z
N MET A 1 37.44 -19.37 15.07
CA MET A 1 36.02 -19.52 15.47
C MET A 1 35.17 -19.17 14.27
N LEU A 2 34.72 -20.20 13.56
CA LEU A 2 33.94 -20.10 12.33
C LEU A 2 32.54 -19.61 12.70
N HIS A 3 32.24 -18.33 12.45
CA HIS A 3 30.86 -17.89 12.36
C HIS A 3 30.28 -18.58 11.12
N GLN A 4 29.57 -19.69 11.35
CA GLN A 4 28.66 -20.26 10.38
C GLN A 4 27.71 -19.14 9.97
N ASN A 5 27.94 -18.57 8.78
CA ASN A 5 26.96 -17.72 8.11
C ASN A 5 25.75 -18.61 7.83
N ASN A 6 24.82 -18.66 8.78
CA ASN A 6 23.58 -19.39 8.63
C ASN A 6 22.83 -18.75 7.44
N PRO A 7 22.53 -19.49 6.36
CA PRO A 7 21.87 -18.93 5.18
C PRO A 7 20.54 -18.24 5.53
N ALA A 8 19.87 -18.70 6.60
CA ALA A 8 18.68 -18.06 7.15
C ALA A 8 18.92 -16.61 7.64
N ASN A 9 20.07 -16.33 8.28
CA ASN A 9 20.40 -14.98 8.73
C ASN A 9 20.66 -14.04 7.54
N GLN A 10 21.22 -14.56 6.44
CA GLN A 10 21.43 -13.77 5.22
C GLN A 10 20.09 -13.42 4.54
N GLY A 11 19.14 -14.37 4.51
CA GLY A 11 17.80 -14.14 3.99
C GLY A 11 17.02 -13.09 4.79
N LEU A 12 17.02 -13.19 6.12
CA LEU A 12 16.31 -12.24 6.99
C LEU A 12 16.90 -10.82 6.86
N LEU A 13 18.23 -10.70 6.90
CA LEU A 13 18.93 -9.42 6.80
C LEU A 13 18.65 -8.72 5.46
N SER A 14 18.40 -9.49 4.39
CA SER A 14 18.07 -8.94 3.08
C SER A 14 16.68 -8.31 2.98
N ILE A 15 15.73 -8.74 3.82
CA ILE A 15 14.33 -8.29 3.74
C ILE A 15 14.03 -7.18 4.75
N THR A 16 14.78 -7.11 5.84
CA THR A 16 14.71 -6.03 6.83
C THR A 16 14.64 -4.62 6.25
N PRO A 17 15.50 -4.19 5.29
CA PRO A 17 15.39 -2.84 4.73
C PRO A 17 14.07 -2.62 4.00
N VAL A 18 13.51 -3.66 3.39
CA VAL A 18 12.22 -3.57 2.68
C VAL A 18 11.09 -3.33 3.67
N ILE A 19 11.10 -4.07 4.78
CA ILE A 19 10.12 -3.92 5.85
C ILE A 19 10.22 -2.52 6.47
N LEU A 20 11.43 -2.07 6.82
CA LEU A 20 11.64 -0.76 7.44
C LEU A 20 11.15 0.39 6.56
N VAL A 21 11.44 0.37 5.26
CA VAL A 21 10.98 1.44 4.37
C VAL A 21 9.48 1.38 4.12
N SER A 22 8.88 0.19 4.01
CA SER A 22 7.41 0.06 3.92
C SER A 22 6.72 0.68 5.14
N TRP A 23 7.23 0.41 6.34
CA TRP A 23 6.70 0.99 7.57
C TRP A 23 6.98 2.49 7.72
N LEU A 24 8.13 2.96 7.25
CA LEU A 24 8.43 4.40 7.22
C LEU A 24 7.49 5.15 6.26
N LEU A 25 7.23 4.61 5.08
CA LEU A 25 6.26 5.19 4.14
C LEU A 25 4.84 5.15 4.69
N ALA A 26 4.46 4.11 5.42
CA ALA A 26 3.18 4.03 6.12
C ALA A 26 3.05 5.08 7.22
N TRP A 27 4.09 5.25 8.02
CA TRP A 27 4.16 6.32 9.03
C TRP A 27 4.02 7.70 8.38
N MET A 28 4.72 7.94 7.26
CA MET A 28 4.57 9.17 6.49
C MET A 28 3.15 9.33 5.93
N ALA A 29 2.51 8.26 5.45
CA ALA A 29 1.14 8.31 4.93
C ALA A 29 0.14 8.70 6.02
N HIS A 30 0.32 8.19 7.24
CA HIS A 30 -0.53 8.52 8.39
C HIS A 30 -0.32 9.96 8.87
N GLN A 31 0.93 10.43 8.96
CA GLN A 31 1.26 11.79 9.41
C GLN A 31 1.14 12.86 8.29
N GLY A 32 1.08 12.42 7.04
CA GLY A 32 1.16 13.26 5.84
C GLY A 32 0.11 14.36 5.77
N PRO A 33 -1.19 14.05 6.00
CA PRO A 33 -2.24 15.06 5.98
C PRO A 33 -1.99 16.20 6.97
N GLU A 34 -1.59 15.90 8.20
CA GLU A 34 -1.30 16.92 9.21
C GLU A 34 -0.07 17.77 8.85
N LEU A 35 0.99 17.13 8.35
CA LEU A 35 2.21 17.82 7.96
C LEU A 35 1.96 18.79 6.80
N LEU A 36 1.20 18.37 5.78
CA LEU A 36 0.89 19.26 4.65
C LEU A 36 -0.06 20.39 5.04
N MET A 37 -1.06 20.13 5.89
CA MET A 37 -1.96 21.18 6.39
C MET A 37 -1.21 22.26 7.19
N ARG A 38 -0.15 21.91 7.92
CA ARG A 38 0.71 22.88 8.62
C ARG A 38 1.58 23.72 7.67
N ILE A 39 2.02 23.15 6.55
CA ILE A 39 2.93 23.81 5.60
C ILE A 39 2.17 24.65 4.56
N MET A 40 0.93 24.26 4.22
CA MET A 40 0.16 24.84 3.12
C MET A 40 -0.88 25.94 3.44
N PRO A 41 -0.96 26.60 4.62
CA PRO A 41 -1.94 27.69 4.81
C PRO A 41 -1.69 28.91 3.88
N LYS A 42 -0.58 28.91 3.11
CA LYS A 42 -0.25 29.90 2.10
C LYS A 42 -1.01 29.72 0.77
N PHE A 43 -1.51 28.52 0.49
CA PHE A 43 -2.27 28.22 -0.72
C PHE A 43 -3.75 28.16 -0.34
N ARG A 44 -4.58 29.07 -0.87
CA ARG A 44 -6.04 29.15 -0.61
C ARG A 44 -6.81 27.99 -1.27
N ILE A 45 -6.42 26.76 -0.98
CA ILE A 45 -7.00 25.52 -1.52
C ILE A 45 -7.94 24.94 -0.46
N HIS A 46 -9.00 24.25 -0.89
CA HIS A 46 -9.89 23.54 0.03
C HIS A 46 -9.12 22.45 0.79
N THR A 47 -9.39 22.30 2.08
CA THR A 47 -8.72 21.32 2.96
C THR A 47 -8.86 19.88 2.46
N GLU A 48 -10.02 19.53 1.89
CA GLU A 48 -10.28 18.21 1.31
C GLU A 48 -9.30 17.88 0.16
N ASP A 49 -9.03 18.86 -0.71
CA ASP A 49 -8.12 18.68 -1.84
C ASP A 49 -6.66 18.55 -1.36
N MET A 50 -6.28 19.30 -0.33
CA MET A 50 -4.94 19.22 0.27
C MET A 50 -4.64 17.82 0.83
N VAL A 51 -5.59 17.23 1.56
CA VAL A 51 -5.44 15.87 2.12
C VAL A 51 -5.16 14.87 0.99
N ILE A 52 -5.86 14.97 -0.12
CA ILE A 52 -5.74 14.01 -1.22
C ILE A 52 -4.46 14.21 -2.00
N TYR A 53 -4.05 15.46 -2.24
CA TYR A 53 -2.74 15.72 -2.83
C TYR A 53 -1.60 15.20 -1.96
N SER A 54 -1.71 15.29 -0.62
CA SER A 54 -0.73 14.70 0.30
C SER A 54 -0.66 13.17 0.15
N MET A 55 -1.82 12.50 0.11
CA MET A 55 -1.88 11.04 -0.04
C MET A 55 -1.38 10.61 -1.42
N LEU A 56 -1.69 11.34 -2.49
CA LEU A 56 -1.19 11.08 -3.84
C LEU A 56 0.33 11.27 -3.93
N ALA A 57 0.88 12.29 -3.29
CA ALA A 57 2.33 12.52 -3.26
C ALA A 57 3.06 11.36 -2.58
N ILE A 58 2.54 10.88 -1.45
CA ILE A 58 3.13 9.74 -0.73
C ILE A 58 2.94 8.44 -1.51
N PHE A 59 1.75 8.23 -2.09
CA PHE A 59 1.46 7.06 -2.90
C PHE A 59 2.35 6.98 -4.15
N THR A 60 2.57 8.10 -4.84
CA THR A 60 3.49 8.15 -6.00
C THR A 60 4.93 7.89 -5.59
N ALA A 61 5.39 8.42 -4.45
CA ALA A 61 6.70 8.06 -3.90
C ALA A 61 6.80 6.56 -3.58
N ALA A 62 5.75 5.99 -3.01
CA ALA A 62 5.69 4.56 -2.66
C ALA A 62 5.65 3.64 -3.89
N LEU A 63 5.05 4.08 -5.01
CA LEU A 63 5.14 3.37 -6.28
C LEU A 63 6.57 3.34 -6.85
N MET A 64 7.33 4.41 -6.65
CA MET A 64 8.70 4.55 -7.14
C MET A 64 9.73 3.83 -6.26
N TYR A 65 9.42 3.61 -4.98
CA TYR A 65 10.30 2.99 -3.99
C TYR A 65 11.01 1.69 -4.43
N PRO A 66 10.34 0.65 -4.96
CA PRO A 66 11.04 -0.59 -5.29
C PRO A 66 12.07 -0.40 -6.40
N LYS A 67 11.91 0.57 -7.31
CA LYS A 67 12.97 0.90 -8.29
C LYS A 67 14.23 1.44 -7.63
N LEU A 68 14.08 2.17 -6.52
CA LEU A 68 15.22 2.72 -5.76
C LEU A 68 15.96 1.61 -5.01
N MET A 69 15.23 0.63 -4.45
CA MET A 69 15.83 -0.49 -3.71
C MET A 69 16.40 -1.60 -4.60
N THR A 70 15.80 -1.85 -5.77
CA THR A 70 16.32 -2.83 -6.74
C THR A 70 17.39 -2.22 -7.66
N ARG A 71 17.86 -0.99 -7.40
CA ARG A 71 18.98 -0.42 -8.15
C ARG A 71 20.19 -1.32 -7.92
N LYS A 72 20.59 -2.05 -8.97
CA LYS A 72 21.73 -2.97 -9.00
C LYS A 72 22.93 -2.29 -8.35
N SER A 73 23.23 -2.68 -7.11
CA SER A 73 24.44 -2.25 -6.43
C SER A 73 25.60 -2.93 -7.16
N THR A 74 26.55 -2.15 -7.65
CA THR A 74 27.75 -2.63 -8.35
C THR A 74 28.68 -3.43 -7.42
N HIS A 75 28.36 -3.52 -6.12
CA HIS A 75 29.14 -4.25 -5.14
C HIS A 75 28.86 -5.77 -5.19
N PRO A 76 29.91 -6.61 -5.15
CA PRO A 76 29.78 -8.08 -5.20
C PRO A 76 29.10 -8.72 -3.97
N ASN A 77 28.86 -7.94 -2.90
CA ASN A 77 28.14 -8.35 -1.69
C ASN A 77 26.71 -7.79 -1.63
N SER A 78 26.05 -7.55 -2.77
CA SER A 78 24.66 -7.10 -2.76
C SER A 78 23.76 -8.18 -2.17
N LEU A 79 23.07 -7.86 -1.08
CA LEU A 79 22.04 -8.72 -0.50
C LEU A 79 20.94 -8.93 -1.54
N LEU A 80 20.80 -10.16 -1.99
CA LEU A 80 19.74 -10.57 -2.91
C LEU A 80 18.45 -10.76 -2.13
N ILE A 81 17.40 -10.02 -2.50
CA ILE A 81 16.10 -10.08 -1.82
C ILE A 81 15.49 -11.46 -2.02
N ASP A 82 15.34 -12.22 -0.92
CA ASP A 82 14.60 -13.47 -0.91
C ASP A 82 13.09 -13.16 -0.97
N TRP A 83 12.54 -13.20 -2.18
CA TRP A 83 11.14 -12.90 -2.43
C TRP A 83 10.19 -13.95 -1.85
N ARG A 84 10.64 -15.19 -1.65
CA ARG A 84 9.80 -16.27 -1.09
C ARG A 84 9.56 -16.02 0.38
N LEU A 85 10.64 -15.72 1.12
CA LEU A 85 10.55 -15.34 2.52
C LEU A 85 9.73 -14.06 2.69
N LEU A 86 9.96 -13.05 1.87
CA LEU A 86 9.19 -11.80 1.90
C LEU A 86 7.70 -12.04 1.63
N LYS A 87 7.35 -12.83 0.61
CA LYS A 87 5.95 -13.17 0.29
C LYS A 87 5.31 -13.95 1.44
N SER A 88 6.01 -14.92 2.04
CA SER A 88 5.48 -15.68 3.17
C SER A 88 5.17 -14.79 4.37
N LEU A 89 6.09 -13.88 4.72
CA LEU A 89 5.90 -12.92 5.81
C LEU A 89 4.76 -11.95 5.51
N ALA A 90 4.67 -11.45 4.28
CA ALA A 90 3.59 -10.57 3.86
C ALA A 90 2.22 -11.27 3.91
N LEU A 91 2.14 -12.55 3.52
CA LEU A 91 0.91 -13.36 3.61
C LEU A 91 0.49 -13.62 5.06
N ILE A 92 1.45 -13.93 5.94
CA ILE A 92 1.18 -14.09 7.39
C ILE A 92 0.71 -12.75 7.99
N GLY A 93 1.37 -11.65 7.64
CA GLY A 93 0.96 -10.31 8.07
C GLY A 93 -0.43 -9.94 7.56
N GLN A 94 -0.74 -10.26 6.31
CA GLN A 94 -2.06 -10.02 5.71
C GLN A 94 -3.15 -10.85 6.35
N SER A 95 -2.92 -12.14 6.63
CA SER A 95 -3.92 -12.99 7.28
C SER A 95 -4.20 -12.55 8.71
N LEU A 96 -3.15 -12.19 9.46
CA LEU A 96 -3.29 -11.65 10.81
C LEU A 96 -4.04 -10.31 10.80
N ALA A 97 -3.66 -9.40 9.91
CA ALA A 97 -4.34 -8.11 9.76
C ALA A 97 -5.82 -8.30 9.42
N LEU A 98 -6.16 -9.16 8.45
CA LEU A 98 -7.54 -9.44 8.10
C LEU A 98 -8.33 -10.08 9.25
N ALA A 99 -7.72 -10.98 10.03
CA ALA A 99 -8.35 -11.55 11.22
C ALA A 99 -8.63 -10.48 12.28
N CYS A 100 -7.67 -9.60 12.56
CA CYS A 100 -7.84 -8.48 13.47
C CYS A 100 -8.93 -7.53 12.99
N VAL A 101 -8.95 -7.15 11.70
CA VAL A 101 -9.98 -6.27 11.13
C VAL A 101 -11.35 -6.97 11.11
N ALA A 102 -11.43 -8.29 10.96
CA ALA A 102 -12.69 -9.02 10.97
C ALA A 102 -13.39 -9.03 12.33
N LEU A 103 -12.62 -9.10 13.43
CA LEU A 103 -13.13 -9.00 14.81
C LEU A 103 -13.78 -7.65 15.13
N LEU A 104 -13.49 -6.70 14.28
CA LEU A 104 -13.55 -5.28 14.54
C LEU A 104 -14.63 -4.67 13.62
N ASN A 105 -14.54 -4.98 12.32
CA ASN A 105 -15.54 -4.71 11.31
C ASN A 105 -15.48 -5.80 10.22
N ILE A 106 -16.39 -6.78 10.34
CA ILE A 106 -16.47 -7.91 9.41
C ILE A 106 -16.67 -7.46 7.95
N SER A 107 -17.42 -6.39 7.72
CA SER A 107 -17.72 -5.91 6.36
C SER A 107 -16.49 -5.30 5.70
N GLN A 108 -15.71 -4.51 6.45
CA GLN A 108 -14.45 -3.95 5.97
C GLN A 108 -13.42 -5.06 5.71
N ALA A 109 -13.30 -6.03 6.61
CA ALA A 109 -12.42 -7.18 6.43
C ALA A 109 -12.79 -8.00 5.19
N PHE A 110 -14.07 -8.29 5.00
CA PHE A 110 -14.57 -9.02 3.84
C PHE A 110 -14.28 -8.26 2.54
N PHE A 111 -14.54 -6.95 2.50
CA PHE A 111 -14.25 -6.12 1.34
C PHE A 111 -12.76 -6.15 1.00
N VAL A 112 -11.88 -5.87 1.96
CA VAL A 112 -10.42 -5.88 1.74
C VAL A 112 -9.96 -7.27 1.32
N ALA A 113 -10.46 -8.34 1.95
CA ALA A 113 -10.10 -9.70 1.60
C ALA A 113 -10.52 -10.08 0.17
N ALA A 114 -11.75 -9.75 -0.22
CA ALA A 114 -12.31 -10.08 -1.53
C ALA A 114 -11.49 -9.48 -2.69
N PHE A 115 -10.96 -8.26 -2.52
CA PHE A 115 -10.12 -7.63 -3.54
C PHE A 115 -8.63 -7.95 -3.39
N MET A 116 -8.06 -7.87 -2.18
CA MET A 116 -6.61 -8.05 -1.97
C MET A 116 -6.15 -9.49 -2.11
N VAL A 117 -6.85 -10.45 -1.49
CA VAL A 117 -6.34 -11.83 -1.37
C VAL A 117 -6.14 -12.51 -2.72
N PRO A 118 -7.08 -12.43 -3.70
CA PRO A 118 -6.86 -13.05 -5.00
C PRO A 118 -5.61 -12.50 -5.70
N VAL A 119 -5.40 -11.19 -5.63
CA VAL A 119 -4.25 -10.54 -6.26
C VAL A 119 -2.96 -10.91 -5.54
N THR A 120 -2.88 -10.75 -4.21
CA THR A 120 -1.64 -11.00 -3.45
C THR A 120 -1.19 -12.47 -3.50
N CYS A 121 -2.12 -13.42 -3.56
CA CYS A 121 -1.82 -14.83 -3.77
C CYS A 121 -1.17 -15.10 -5.14
N CYS A 122 -1.67 -14.46 -6.20
CA CYS A 122 -1.19 -14.65 -7.58
C CYS A 122 0.13 -13.92 -7.90
N VAL A 123 0.57 -12.97 -7.07
CA VAL A 123 1.82 -12.23 -7.31
C VAL A 123 3.05 -13.14 -7.15
N THR A 124 3.85 -13.24 -8.19
CA THR A 124 5.13 -13.98 -8.20
C THR A 124 6.11 -13.32 -9.17
N PRO A 125 7.43 -13.33 -8.91
CA PRO A 125 8.39 -12.77 -9.84
C PRO A 125 8.38 -13.56 -11.14
N CYS A 126 8.08 -12.89 -12.25
CA CYS A 126 7.95 -13.51 -13.58
C CYS A 126 9.08 -13.04 -14.50
N LYS A 127 9.62 -13.96 -15.31
CA LYS A 127 10.61 -13.65 -16.36
C LYS A 127 9.99 -12.89 -17.54
N SER A 128 8.70 -13.11 -17.84
CA SER A 128 8.00 -12.44 -18.92
C SER A 128 7.63 -11.01 -18.53
N ARG A 129 8.04 -10.04 -19.37
CA ARG A 129 7.78 -8.62 -19.13
C ARG A 129 6.27 -8.31 -19.07
N THR A 130 5.48 -8.90 -19.95
CA THR A 130 4.02 -8.69 -20.02
C THR A 130 3.30 -9.13 -18.76
N LEU A 131 3.60 -10.32 -18.25
CA LEU A 131 2.98 -10.85 -17.04
C LEU A 131 3.36 -10.05 -15.80
N ARG A 132 4.63 -9.61 -15.72
CA ARG A 132 5.09 -8.71 -14.65
C ARG A 132 4.34 -7.38 -14.66
N TRP A 133 4.13 -6.77 -15.83
CA TRP A 133 3.33 -5.53 -15.93
C TRP A 133 1.87 -5.75 -15.55
N LEU A 134 1.26 -6.87 -15.97
CA LEU A 134 -0.12 -7.20 -15.59
C LEU A 134 -0.27 -7.35 -14.08
N GLN A 135 0.67 -8.04 -13.42
CA GLN A 135 0.69 -8.17 -11.97
C GLN A 135 0.87 -6.82 -11.27
N MET A 136 1.72 -5.94 -11.79
CA MET A 136 1.88 -4.58 -11.27
C MET A 136 0.57 -3.79 -11.39
N ILE A 137 -0.10 -3.83 -12.53
CA ILE A 137 -1.38 -3.14 -12.71
C ILE A 137 -2.43 -3.70 -11.74
N ALA A 138 -2.50 -5.02 -11.59
CA ALA A 138 -3.41 -5.67 -10.63
C ALA A 138 -3.11 -5.25 -9.18
N LEU A 139 -1.83 -5.18 -8.79
CA LEU A 139 -1.43 -4.70 -7.47
C LEU A 139 -1.82 -3.23 -7.24
N VAL A 140 -1.62 -2.35 -8.23
CA VAL A 140 -2.03 -0.94 -8.13
C VAL A 140 -3.55 -0.83 -8.00
N LEU A 141 -4.30 -1.64 -8.74
CA LEU A 141 -5.77 -1.65 -8.69
C LEU A 141 -6.30 -2.02 -7.30
N VAL A 142 -5.52 -2.82 -6.56
CA VAL A 142 -5.87 -3.23 -5.20
C VAL A 142 -5.12 -2.42 -4.13
N SER A 143 -4.54 -1.28 -4.50
CA SER A 143 -3.97 -0.37 -3.51
C SER A 143 -5.07 0.24 -2.63
N PRO A 144 -4.76 0.60 -1.36
CA PRO A 144 -5.74 1.20 -0.45
C PRO A 144 -6.42 2.45 -1.02
N LEU A 145 -5.68 3.27 -1.78
CA LEU A 145 -6.19 4.49 -2.41
C LEU A 145 -7.21 4.18 -3.51
N ILE A 146 -6.93 3.19 -4.36
CA ILE A 146 -7.84 2.79 -5.45
C ILE A 146 -9.06 2.07 -4.90
N LEU A 147 -8.92 1.29 -3.82
CA LEU A 147 -10.07 0.71 -3.12
C LEU A 147 -11.01 1.79 -2.58
N MET A 148 -10.48 2.89 -2.02
CA MET A 148 -11.30 4.03 -1.60
C MET A 148 -12.00 4.72 -2.79
N LEU A 149 -11.30 4.86 -3.92
CA LEU A 149 -11.91 5.37 -5.15
C LEU A 149 -13.05 4.45 -5.63
N LEU A 150 -12.87 3.13 -5.56
CA LEU A 150 -13.88 2.14 -5.92
C LEU A 150 -15.11 2.27 -5.02
N VAL A 151 -14.92 2.41 -3.70
CA VAL A 151 -16.02 2.67 -2.75
C VAL A 151 -16.75 3.95 -3.15
N GLY A 152 -16.04 5.05 -3.44
CA GLY A 152 -16.67 6.29 -3.89
C GLY A 152 -17.49 6.16 -5.17
N ILE A 153 -16.99 5.40 -6.16
CA ILE A 153 -17.72 5.11 -7.41
C ILE A 153 -18.97 4.28 -7.14
N ILE A 154 -18.87 3.23 -6.31
CA ILE A 154 -20.02 2.40 -5.92
C ILE A 154 -21.06 3.23 -5.18
N SER A 155 -20.64 4.11 -4.27
CA SER A 155 -21.53 5.01 -3.54
C SER A 155 -22.17 6.09 -4.43
N ALA A 156 -21.53 6.49 -5.53
CA ALA A 156 -22.07 7.45 -6.48
C ALA A 156 -23.09 6.83 -7.46
N TRP A 157 -23.19 5.50 -7.52
CA TRP A 157 -24.13 4.79 -8.39
C TRP A 157 -25.58 4.94 -7.89
N PRO A 158 -26.58 5.09 -8.79
CA PRO A 158 -26.52 5.16 -10.25
C PRO A 158 -26.34 6.59 -10.79
N GLN A 159 -25.62 6.74 -11.92
CA GLN A 159 -25.56 7.98 -12.71
C GLN A 159 -25.90 7.69 -14.18
N THR A 160 -26.31 8.73 -14.91
CA THR A 160 -26.77 8.64 -16.31
C THR A 160 -25.63 8.41 -17.31
N SER A 161 -24.42 8.92 -17.02
CA SER A 161 -23.24 8.76 -17.86
C SER A 161 -22.06 8.20 -17.08
N VAL A 162 -21.15 7.48 -17.77
CA VAL A 162 -19.94 6.90 -17.16
C VAL A 162 -18.98 7.99 -16.68
N LEU A 163 -18.88 9.10 -17.41
CA LEU A 163 -18.04 10.23 -17.01
C LEU A 163 -18.57 10.90 -15.74
N ASP A 164 -19.89 11.11 -15.66
CA ASP A 164 -20.50 11.68 -14.45
C ASP A 164 -20.37 10.73 -13.25
N LEU A 165 -20.47 9.42 -13.49
CA LEU A 165 -20.22 8.42 -12.46
C LEU A 165 -18.79 8.50 -11.91
N VAL A 166 -17.79 8.60 -12.78
CA VAL A 166 -16.37 8.66 -12.36
C VAL A 166 -16.07 9.98 -11.66
N LEU A 167 -16.55 11.11 -12.20
CA LEU A 167 -16.34 12.42 -11.59
C LEU A 167 -17.00 12.50 -10.22
N LYS A 168 -18.26 12.07 -10.11
CA LYS A 168 -18.99 12.06 -8.85
C LYS A 168 -18.40 11.04 -7.87
N GLY A 169 -18.01 9.87 -8.37
CA GLY A 169 -17.31 8.85 -7.59
C GLY A 169 -15.98 9.34 -7.02
N TYR A 170 -15.20 10.08 -7.81
CA TYR A 170 -14.00 10.76 -7.35
C TYR A 170 -14.32 11.77 -6.26
N THR A 171 -15.28 12.69 -6.46
CA THR A 171 -15.66 13.68 -5.43
C THR A 171 -16.17 13.01 -4.15
N THR A 172 -16.94 11.92 -4.26
CA THR A 172 -17.40 11.15 -3.10
C THR A 172 -16.24 10.49 -2.39
N ALA A 173 -15.31 9.85 -3.12
CA ALA A 173 -14.10 9.27 -2.53
C ALA A 173 -13.28 10.33 -1.79
N LYS A 174 -13.15 11.54 -2.38
CA LYS A 174 -12.46 12.66 -1.74
C LYS A 174 -13.07 13.00 -0.37
N HIS A 175 -14.39 13.18 -0.36
CA HIS A 175 -15.13 13.51 0.84
C HIS A 175 -15.07 12.37 1.88
N LEU A 176 -15.17 11.11 1.46
CA LEU A 176 -15.05 9.95 2.36
C LEU A 176 -13.67 9.83 3.00
N ILE A 177 -12.61 10.11 2.25
CA ILE A 177 -11.23 10.14 2.79
C ILE A 177 -11.09 11.26 3.81
N PHE A 178 -11.58 12.46 3.49
CA PHE A 178 -11.54 13.59 4.41
C PHE A 178 -12.36 13.32 5.68
N LEU A 179 -13.56 12.75 5.53
CA LEU A 179 -14.41 12.36 6.65
C LEU A 179 -13.73 11.30 7.52
N GLY A 180 -13.12 10.27 6.92
CA GLY A 180 -12.38 9.24 7.65
C GLY A 180 -11.19 9.81 8.45
N LEU A 181 -10.50 10.81 7.90
CA LEU A 181 -9.43 11.52 8.62
C LEU A 181 -10.00 12.37 9.77
N MET A 182 -11.11 13.07 9.55
CA MET A 182 -11.79 13.85 10.60
C MET A 182 -12.30 12.95 11.72
N ASP A 183 -12.86 11.80 11.40
CA ASP A 183 -13.29 10.81 12.39
C ASP A 183 -12.10 10.25 13.18
N ALA A 184 -10.97 10.00 12.51
CA ALA A 184 -9.75 9.60 13.17
C ALA A 184 -9.24 10.69 14.14
N TYR A 185 -9.26 11.95 13.73
CA TYR A 185 -8.79 13.07 14.56
C TYR A 185 -9.73 13.40 15.73
N LEU A 186 -11.04 13.39 15.50
CA LEU A 186 -12.05 13.80 16.50
C LEU A 186 -12.42 12.67 17.47
N PHE A 187 -12.55 11.45 16.96
CA PHE A 187 -13.06 10.31 17.72
C PHE A 187 -12.01 9.23 17.96
N ASN A 188 -10.76 9.46 17.55
CA ASN A 188 -9.72 8.44 17.53
C ASN A 188 -10.19 7.18 16.77
N ALA A 189 -10.91 7.39 15.67
CA ALA A 189 -11.42 6.31 14.84
C ALA A 189 -10.26 5.55 14.17
N TRP A 190 -10.14 4.30 14.60
CA TRP A 190 -9.23 3.27 14.16
C TRP A 190 -9.28 2.88 12.66
N SER A 191 -10.32 3.25 11.91
CA SER A 191 -10.46 2.87 10.48
C SER A 191 -9.38 3.46 9.58
N GLU A 192 -9.00 4.73 9.78
CA GLU A 192 -7.94 5.38 9.02
C GLU A 192 -6.58 4.74 9.36
N MET A 193 -6.31 4.54 10.66
CA MET A 193 -5.09 3.88 11.14
C MET A 193 -4.93 2.48 10.54
N ILE A 194 -5.99 1.69 10.44
CA ILE A 194 -5.94 0.38 9.78
C ILE A 194 -5.54 0.54 8.30
N GLY A 195 -6.13 1.50 7.59
CA GLY A 195 -5.82 1.76 6.19
C GLY A 195 -4.35 2.14 5.95
N THR A 196 -3.86 3.15 6.67
CA THR A 196 -2.54 3.75 6.47
C THR A 196 -1.41 3.03 7.19
N ALA A 197 -1.64 2.54 8.41
CA ALA A 197 -0.61 1.90 9.22
C ALA A 197 -0.59 0.37 9.11
N VAL A 198 -1.67 -0.30 8.66
CA VAL A 198 -1.67 -1.77 8.55
C VAL A 198 -1.74 -2.22 7.10
N ILE A 199 -2.78 -1.82 6.37
CA ILE A 199 -3.05 -2.32 5.01
C ILE A 199 -2.00 -1.79 4.03
N PHE A 200 -1.68 -0.50 4.09
CA PHE A 200 -0.71 0.13 3.19
C PHE A 200 0.72 -0.44 3.27
N PRO A 201 1.37 -0.59 4.46
CA PRO A 201 2.70 -1.18 4.51
C PRO A 201 2.71 -2.65 4.06
N LEU A 202 1.66 -3.42 4.37
CA LEU A 202 1.53 -4.80 3.88
C LEU A 202 1.41 -4.85 2.36
N TRP A 203 0.64 -3.94 1.77
CA TRP A 203 0.55 -3.79 0.31
C TRP A 203 1.92 -3.45 -0.31
N LEU A 204 2.72 -2.59 0.34
CA LEU A 204 4.07 -2.25 -0.13
C LEU A 204 5.03 -3.45 -0.12
N LEU A 205 4.90 -4.36 0.85
CA LEU A 205 5.66 -5.62 0.84
C LEU A 205 5.35 -6.42 -0.43
N PHE A 206 4.08 -6.60 -0.78
CA PHE A 206 3.68 -7.27 -2.03
C PHE A 206 4.10 -6.48 -3.28
N TRP A 207 4.04 -5.16 -3.23
CA TRP A 207 4.48 -4.29 -4.33
C TRP A 207 5.95 -4.51 -4.70
N SER A 208 6.80 -4.88 -3.74
CA SER A 208 8.22 -5.14 -3.98
C SER A 208 8.52 -6.53 -4.57
N VAL A 209 7.61 -7.50 -4.47
CA VAL A 209 7.81 -8.89 -4.94
C VAL A 209 8.04 -8.98 -6.47
N PRO A 210 7.24 -8.34 -7.35
CA PRO A 210 7.48 -8.36 -8.79
C PRO A 210 8.81 -7.71 -9.22
N TRP A 211 9.45 -6.95 -8.33
CA TRP A 211 10.73 -6.31 -8.61
C TRP A 211 11.93 -7.17 -8.28
N ALA A 212 11.76 -8.21 -7.46
CA ALA A 212 12.82 -9.16 -7.15
C ALA A 212 13.19 -10.02 -8.37
N ASP A 213 14.43 -10.54 -8.36
CA ASP A 213 14.92 -11.40 -9.44
C ASP A 213 14.25 -12.78 -9.39
N PRO A 214 13.69 -13.28 -10.52
CA PRO A 214 12.98 -14.56 -10.58
C PRO A 214 13.91 -15.79 -10.54
N ALA A 215 15.22 -15.59 -10.37
CA ALA A 215 16.23 -16.65 -10.35
C ALA A 215 16.51 -17.22 -8.95
N LEU A 216 15.90 -16.62 -7.91
CA LEU A 216 15.89 -17.08 -6.52
C LEU A 216 14.57 -17.83 -6.23
#